data_AF-F0J8C3-F1
#
_entry.id   AF-F0J8C3-F1
#
_cell.length_a   1.000
_cell.length_b   1.000
_cell.length_c   1.000
_cell.angle_alpha   90.00
_cell.angle_beta   90.00
_cell.angle_gamma   90.00
#
_symmetry.space_group_name_H-M   'P 1'
#
loop_
_entity.id
_entity.type
_entity.pdbx_description
1 polymer ?
#
loop_
_entity_poly.entity_id
_entity_poly.type
_entity_poly.pdbx_seq_one_letter_code
_entity_poly.pdbx_strand_id
1 'polypeptide(L)'
;MYPRFLKQDYLRCTSILFFQLAFVLSTVSLVAGDEDVVPEKHVIEGKVVPPEIATSEWLTSTRILVNGGEQLGFLRSDGSFSVHNLSPGSYVVEVANPDHMYEPVRVDINSKGKFRARRVNYIQSNLIQTLAYPLKMKSRGPFQYFQVRETWRITDFLMNPMGLMMVVP
;
A
#
# COMPACT_ATOMS: atom_id res chain seq x y z
N MET A 1 -69.35 -24.91 38.91
CA MET A 1 -67.99 -25.50 38.97
C MET A 1 -67.51 -25.66 37.53
N TYR A 2 -66.28 -25.24 37.21
CA TYR A 2 -65.71 -24.91 35.88
C TYR A 2 -66.03 -23.48 35.38
N PRO A 3 -65.05 -22.71 34.85
CA PRO A 3 -63.92 -23.21 34.05
C PRO A 3 -62.54 -22.62 34.46
N ARG A 4 -61.65 -23.45 35.02
CA ARG A 4 -60.19 -23.16 35.09
C ARG A 4 -59.39 -23.80 33.96
N PHE A 5 -59.97 -24.74 33.22
CA PHE A 5 -59.28 -25.53 32.19
C PHE A 5 -58.97 -24.73 30.90
N LEU A 6 -59.89 -23.87 30.43
CA LEU A 6 -59.72 -23.12 29.16
C LEU A 6 -58.56 -22.10 29.17
N LYS A 7 -58.15 -21.62 30.35
CA LYS A 7 -57.08 -20.61 30.49
C LYS A 7 -55.69 -21.24 30.33
N GLN A 8 -55.55 -22.52 30.64
CA GLN A 8 -54.28 -23.25 30.62
C GLN A 8 -53.91 -23.73 29.21
N ASP A 9 -54.90 -24.05 28.38
CA ASP A 9 -54.71 -24.40 26.97
C ASP A 9 -54.37 -23.17 26.12
N TYR A 10 -54.98 -22.00 26.42
CA TYR A 10 -54.67 -20.75 25.73
C TYR A 10 -53.23 -20.27 26.00
N LEU A 11 -52.74 -20.42 27.24
CA LEU A 11 -51.36 -20.06 27.61
C LEU A 11 -50.30 -20.98 26.99
N ARG A 12 -50.63 -22.26 26.79
CA ARG A 12 -49.76 -23.23 26.11
C ARG A 12 -49.71 -22.96 24.61
N CYS A 13 -50.84 -22.59 24.00
CA CYS A 13 -50.91 -22.30 22.58
C CYS A 13 -50.18 -20.99 22.20
N THR A 14 -50.29 -19.94 23.03
CA THR A 14 -49.55 -18.68 22.82
C THR A 14 -48.05 -18.87 22.96
N SER A 15 -47.60 -19.70 23.91
CA SER A 15 -46.18 -20.05 24.07
C SER A 15 -45.62 -20.81 22.86
N ILE A 16 -46.37 -21.75 22.29
CA ILE A 16 -45.96 -22.50 21.08
C ILE A 16 -45.88 -21.56 19.89
N LEU A 17 -46.86 -20.68 19.69
CA LEU A 17 -46.85 -19.69 18.61
C LEU A 17 -45.68 -18.70 18.72
N PHE A 18 -45.33 -18.28 19.94
CA PHE A 18 -44.17 -17.42 20.18
C PHE A 18 -42.85 -18.12 19.85
N PHE A 19 -42.74 -19.41 20.18
CA PHE A 19 -41.56 -20.22 19.87
C PHE A 19 -41.41 -20.45 18.37
N GLN A 20 -42.51 -20.69 17.65
CA GLN A 20 -42.53 -20.82 16.19
C GLN A 20 -42.16 -19.50 15.51
N LEU A 21 -42.69 -18.36 15.99
CA LEU A 21 -42.36 -17.04 15.47
C LEU A 21 -40.87 -16.70 15.69
N ALA A 22 -40.33 -17.01 16.87
CA ALA A 22 -38.91 -16.81 17.19
C ALA A 22 -37.99 -17.68 16.33
N PHE A 23 -38.39 -18.93 16.06
CA PHE A 23 -37.66 -19.84 15.18
C PHE A 23 -37.63 -19.32 13.74
N VAL A 24 -38.77 -18.83 13.23
CA VAL A 24 -38.85 -18.22 11.89
C VAL A 24 -38.00 -16.96 11.80
N LEU A 25 -38.05 -16.07 12.80
CA LEU A 25 -37.19 -14.88 12.87
C LEU A 25 -35.69 -15.24 12.87
N SER A 26 -35.30 -16.27 13.63
CA SER A 26 -33.93 -16.77 13.65
C SER A 26 -33.49 -17.32 12.29
N THR A 27 -34.35 -18.06 11.58
CA THR A 27 -34.03 -18.59 10.24
C THR A 27 -33.93 -17.48 9.19
N VAL A 28 -34.72 -16.41 9.31
CA VAL A 28 -34.64 -15.25 8.40
C VAL A 28 -33.35 -14.47 8.61
N SER A 29 -32.90 -14.26 9.85
CA SER A 29 -31.60 -13.61 10.10
C SER A 29 -30.41 -14.38 9.55
N LEU A 30 -30.50 -15.71 9.50
CA LEU A 30 -29.46 -16.59 8.94
C LEU A 30 -29.44 -16.56 7.40
N VAL A 31 -30.59 -16.38 6.76
CA VAL A 31 -30.71 -16.27 5.30
C VAL A 31 -30.45 -14.85 4.78
N ALA A 32 -30.68 -13.82 5.60
CA ALA A 32 -30.46 -12.41 5.22
C ALA A 32 -29.01 -11.93 5.42
N GLY A 33 -28.10 -12.81 5.84
CA GLY A 33 -26.74 -12.45 6.21
C GLY A 33 -25.68 -13.26 5.48
N ASP A 34 -25.68 -13.20 4.14
CA ASP A 34 -24.45 -13.33 3.35
C ASP A 34 -24.76 -12.93 1.89
N GLU A 35 -24.88 -11.63 1.63
CA GLU A 35 -24.38 -11.17 0.33
C GLU A 35 -22.86 -11.31 0.46
N ASP A 36 -22.31 -12.42 -0.05
CA ASP A 36 -20.88 -12.63 -0.21
C ASP A 36 -20.30 -11.43 -0.98
N VAL A 37 -19.91 -10.38 -0.27
CA VAL A 37 -19.08 -9.30 -0.81
C VAL A 37 -17.72 -9.94 -1.01
N VAL A 38 -17.56 -10.68 -2.12
CA VAL A 38 -16.27 -11.19 -2.55
C VAL A 38 -15.35 -9.98 -2.56
N PRO A 39 -14.32 -9.93 -1.70
CA PRO A 39 -13.44 -8.78 -1.64
C PRO A 39 -12.81 -8.65 -3.03
N GLU A 40 -13.19 -7.61 -3.78
CA GLU A 40 -12.66 -7.37 -5.11
C GLU A 40 -11.14 -7.20 -4.98
N LYS A 41 -10.41 -8.20 -5.44
CA LYS A 41 -8.96 -8.21 -5.44
C LYS A 41 -8.49 -7.45 -6.65
N HIS A 42 -7.78 -6.36 -6.40
CA HIS A 42 -7.23 -5.48 -7.41
C HIS A 42 -5.78 -5.85 -7.70
N VAL A 43 -5.31 -5.44 -8.88
CA VAL A 43 -3.93 -5.64 -9.34
C VAL A 43 -3.32 -4.28 -9.64
N ILE A 44 -2.18 -3.97 -9.02
CA ILE A 44 -1.39 -2.79 -9.37
C ILE A 44 -0.40 -3.19 -10.47
N GLU A 45 -0.40 -2.43 -11.55
CA GLU A 45 0.47 -2.64 -12.70
C GLU A 45 1.40 -1.45 -12.93
N GLY A 46 2.59 -1.75 -13.40
CA GLY A 46 3.57 -0.75 -13.73
C GLY A 46 4.72 -1.27 -14.56
N LYS A 47 5.57 -0.35 -14.97
CA LYS A 47 6.82 -0.60 -15.68
C LYS A 47 7.94 0.17 -15.00
N VAL A 48 9.01 -0.54 -14.65
CA VAL A 48 10.25 0.05 -14.18
C VAL A 48 11.15 0.26 -15.40
N VAL A 49 11.57 1.50 -15.61
CA VAL A 49 12.51 1.84 -16.67
C VAL A 49 13.91 1.44 -16.20
N PRO A 50 14.66 0.64 -16.99
CA PRO A 50 16.04 0.32 -16.68
C PRO A 50 16.89 1.59 -16.48
N PRO A 51 17.86 1.57 -15.56
CA PRO A 51 18.82 2.66 -15.41
C PRO A 51 19.71 2.77 -16.66
N GLU A 52 20.32 3.94 -16.87
CA GLU A 52 21.22 4.17 -18.02
C GLU A 52 22.41 3.19 -18.04
N ILE A 53 22.85 2.75 -16.87
CA ILE A 53 23.89 1.74 -16.67
C ILE A 53 23.21 0.51 -16.06
N ALA A 54 22.69 -0.38 -16.91
CA ALA A 54 22.01 -1.59 -16.46
C ALA A 54 22.91 -2.82 -16.59
N THR A 55 23.22 -3.46 -15.46
CA THR A 55 23.87 -4.78 -15.41
C THR A 55 22.84 -5.87 -15.69
N SER A 56 23.25 -7.02 -16.25
CA SER A 56 22.37 -8.17 -16.47
C SER A 56 21.67 -8.66 -15.20
N GLU A 57 22.26 -8.43 -14.03
CA GLU A 57 21.73 -8.83 -12.71
C GLU A 57 20.68 -7.87 -12.16
N TRP A 58 20.49 -6.70 -12.79
CA TRP A 58 19.53 -5.68 -12.34
C TRP A 58 18.11 -6.26 -12.18
N LEU A 59 17.67 -7.09 -13.13
CA LEU A 59 16.35 -7.73 -13.07
C LEU A 59 16.19 -8.62 -11.83
N THR A 60 17.21 -9.40 -11.49
CA THR A 60 17.19 -10.37 -10.39
C THR A 60 17.31 -9.69 -9.02
N SER A 61 18.09 -8.61 -8.94
CA SER A 61 18.29 -7.83 -7.72
C SER A 61 17.12 -6.88 -7.42
N THR A 62 16.30 -6.56 -8.43
CA THR A 62 15.16 -5.66 -8.28
C THR A 62 13.94 -6.38 -7.71
N ARG A 63 13.37 -5.83 -6.63
CA ARG A 63 12.11 -6.30 -6.04
C ARG A 63 11.14 -5.13 -5.91
N ILE A 64 9.86 -5.42 -6.01
CA ILE A 64 8.81 -4.42 -5.78
C ILE A 64 8.21 -4.68 -4.42
N LEU A 65 8.21 -3.65 -3.60
CA LEU A 65 7.68 -3.70 -2.24
C LEU A 65 6.42 -2.84 -2.20
N VAL A 66 5.37 -3.37 -1.60
CA VAL A 66 4.16 -2.61 -1.28
C VAL A 66 4.09 -2.43 0.23
N ASN A 67 3.91 -1.19 0.69
CA ASN A 67 3.89 -0.81 2.11
C ASN A 67 5.08 -1.35 2.90
N GLY A 68 6.30 -1.26 2.34
CA GLY A 68 7.52 -1.73 3.01
C GLY A 68 7.64 -3.27 3.10
N GLY A 69 6.83 -4.03 2.36
CA GLY A 69 6.97 -5.48 2.25
C GLY A 69 5.73 -6.29 2.67
N GLU A 70 4.59 -5.66 2.93
CA GLU A 70 3.31 -6.37 3.15
C GLU A 70 2.95 -7.24 1.94
N GLN A 71 3.22 -6.73 0.75
CA GLN A 71 3.17 -7.51 -0.48
C GLN A 71 4.45 -7.33 -1.29
N LEU A 72 4.83 -8.40 -1.97
CA LEU A 72 6.03 -8.46 -2.79
C LEU A 72 5.64 -8.70 -4.25
N GLY A 73 6.24 -7.93 -5.14
CA GLY A 73 6.15 -8.10 -6.58
C GLY A 73 7.51 -8.37 -7.19
N PHE A 74 7.50 -9.06 -8.33
CA PHE A 74 8.69 -9.34 -9.12
C PHE A 74 8.59 -8.65 -10.48
N LEU A 75 9.76 -8.29 -11.02
CA LEU A 75 9.86 -7.72 -12.35
C LEU A 75 9.89 -8.83 -13.40
N ARG A 76 9.19 -8.61 -14.52
CA ARG A 76 9.32 -9.42 -15.73
C ARG A 76 10.54 -9.00 -16.55
N SER A 77 10.89 -9.81 -17.55
CA SER A 77 12.02 -9.55 -18.46
C SER A 77 11.92 -8.23 -19.24
N ASP A 78 10.71 -7.72 -19.47
CA ASP A 78 10.46 -6.45 -20.15
C ASP A 78 10.50 -5.23 -19.21
N GLY A 79 10.75 -5.45 -17.91
CA GLY A 79 10.68 -4.43 -16.87
C GLY A 79 9.26 -4.14 -16.36
N SER A 80 8.25 -4.89 -16.79
CA SER A 80 6.88 -4.75 -16.26
C SER A 80 6.72 -5.48 -14.94
N PHE A 81 5.72 -5.06 -14.16
CA PHE A 81 5.30 -5.77 -12.96
C PHE A 81 3.81 -5.71 -12.75
N SER A 82 3.30 -6.72 -12.03
CA SER A 82 1.95 -6.77 -11.51
C SER A 82 1.97 -7.31 -10.09
N VAL A 83 1.36 -6.58 -9.16
CA VAL A 83 1.15 -7.02 -7.76
C VAL A 83 -0.32 -7.36 -7.59
N HIS A 84 -0.59 -8.62 -7.26
CA HIS A 84 -1.94 -9.16 -7.14
C HIS A 84 -2.42 -9.18 -5.69
N ASN A 85 -3.72 -9.41 -5.48
CA ASN A 85 -4.32 -9.64 -4.16
C ASN A 85 -4.34 -8.38 -3.27
N LEU A 86 -4.61 -7.22 -3.86
CA LEU A 86 -4.75 -5.95 -3.13
C LEU A 86 -6.21 -5.65 -2.85
N SER A 87 -6.54 -5.28 -1.62
CA SER A 87 -7.86 -4.75 -1.29
C SER A 87 -7.98 -3.28 -1.72
N PRO A 88 -9.18 -2.71 -1.76
CA PRO A 88 -9.34 -1.27 -1.92
C PRO A 88 -8.65 -0.52 -0.77
N GLY A 89 -7.82 0.46 -1.10
CA GLY A 89 -6.99 1.15 -0.10
C GLY A 89 -5.92 2.06 -0.70
N SER A 90 -5.15 2.71 0.17
CA SER A 90 -3.95 3.47 -0.21
C SER A 90 -2.72 2.62 0.03
N TYR A 91 -1.89 2.48 -0.99
CA TYR A 91 -0.65 1.71 -0.94
C TYR A 91 0.54 2.56 -1.35
N VAL A 92 1.69 2.33 -0.76
CA VAL A 92 2.96 2.90 -1.21
C VAL A 92 3.75 1.81 -1.92
N VAL A 93 4.03 2.02 -3.19
CA VAL A 93 4.78 1.11 -4.05
C VAL A 93 6.21 1.62 -4.19
N GLU A 94 7.16 0.77 -3.86
CA GLU A 94 8.58 1.06 -3.87
C GLU A 94 9.31 0.02 -4.71
N VAL A 95 10.35 0.45 -5.42
CA VAL A 95 11.24 -0.46 -6.15
C VAL A 95 12.55 -0.52 -5.38
N ALA A 96 12.80 -1.66 -4.76
CA ALA A 96 14.00 -1.94 -4.02
C ALA A 96 15.05 -2.54 -4.96
N ASN A 97 16.17 -1.83 -5.09
CA ASN A 97 17.35 -2.28 -5.81
C ASN A 97 18.59 -1.80 -5.02
N PRO A 98 19.64 -2.63 -4.88
CA PRO A 98 20.85 -2.22 -4.16
C PRO A 98 21.64 -1.13 -4.90
N ASP A 99 21.76 -1.22 -6.22
CA ASP A 99 22.65 -0.35 -6.99
C ASP A 99 21.98 0.99 -7.34
N HIS A 100 20.65 1.02 -7.45
CA HIS A 100 19.91 2.16 -7.96
C HIS A 100 18.77 2.61 -7.04
N MET A 101 18.62 3.92 -6.90
CA MET A 101 17.55 4.52 -6.11
C MET A 101 16.35 4.89 -6.98
N TYR A 102 15.18 4.37 -6.62
CA TYR A 102 13.90 4.68 -7.24
C TYR A 102 13.03 5.55 -6.34
N GLU A 103 12.19 6.37 -6.95
CA GLU A 103 11.24 7.19 -6.22
C GLU A 103 9.99 6.37 -5.83
N PRO A 104 9.55 6.40 -4.55
CA PRO A 104 8.34 5.72 -4.13
C PRO A 104 7.09 6.43 -4.65
N VAL A 105 6.07 5.64 -4.99
CA VAL A 105 4.81 6.13 -5.56
C VAL A 105 3.64 5.64 -4.73
N ARG A 106 2.75 6.55 -4.35
CA ARG A 106 1.49 6.23 -3.67
C ARG A 106 0.42 5.91 -4.71
N VAL A 107 -0.23 4.77 -4.56
CA VAL A 107 -1.36 4.34 -5.39
C VAL A 107 -2.59 4.20 -4.51
N ASP A 108 -3.64 4.94 -4.84
CA ASP A 108 -4.95 4.80 -4.20
C ASP A 108 -5.88 4.00 -5.11
N ILE A 109 -6.45 2.94 -4.56
CA ILE A 109 -7.41 2.04 -5.21
C ILE A 109 -8.79 2.33 -4.64
N ASN A 110 -9.73 2.71 -5.49
CA ASN A 110 -11.14 2.82 -5.11
C ASN A 110 -11.78 1.43 -5.07
N SER A 111 -12.81 1.22 -4.23
CA SER A 111 -13.63 -0.01 -4.23
C SER A 111 -14.31 -0.31 -5.57
N LYS A 112 -14.36 0.66 -6.49
CA LYS A 112 -14.84 0.51 -7.87
C LYS A 112 -13.74 0.17 -8.90
N GLY A 113 -12.51 -0.08 -8.46
CA GLY A 113 -11.37 -0.38 -9.33
C GLY A 113 -10.73 0.80 -10.07
N LYS A 114 -11.03 2.04 -9.68
CA LYS A 114 -10.32 3.21 -10.23
C LYS A 114 -9.01 3.46 -9.49
N PHE A 115 -7.92 3.50 -10.25
CA PHE A 115 -6.58 3.78 -9.73
C PHE A 115 -6.23 5.27 -9.80
N ARG A 116 -5.55 5.77 -8.78
CA ARG A 116 -4.94 7.11 -8.76
C ARG A 116 -3.51 7.00 -8.24
N ALA A 117 -2.53 7.41 -9.04
CA ALA A 117 -1.13 7.41 -8.65
C ALA A 117 -0.66 8.83 -8.31
N ARG A 118 0.15 8.96 -7.26
CA ARG A 118 0.69 10.23 -6.76
C ARG A 118 2.11 10.03 -6.26
N ARG A 119 2.95 11.06 -6.37
CA ARG A 119 4.27 11.06 -5.72
C ARG A 119 4.11 11.07 -4.21
N VAL A 120 4.93 10.30 -3.49
CA VAL A 120 4.90 10.29 -2.02
C VAL A 120 5.57 11.57 -1.49
N ASN A 121 4.86 12.31 -0.64
CA ASN A 121 5.41 13.44 0.10
C ASN A 121 4.97 13.34 1.57
N TYR A 122 5.93 13.14 2.47
CA TYR A 122 5.68 13.00 3.91
C TYR A 122 5.57 14.35 4.64
N ILE A 123 6.14 15.42 4.09
CA ILE A 123 6.17 16.74 4.74
C ILE A 123 4.90 17.53 4.39
N GLN A 124 4.52 17.52 3.12
CA GLN A 124 3.36 18.27 2.61
C GLN A 124 2.37 17.32 1.95
N SER A 125 1.44 16.76 2.74
CA SER A 125 0.40 15.85 2.24
C SER A 125 -0.58 16.52 1.26
N ASN A 126 -0.72 17.84 1.32
CA ASN A 126 -1.61 18.62 0.45
C ASN A 126 -1.03 18.85 -0.95
N LEU A 127 0.29 18.73 -1.13
CA LEU A 127 0.93 18.90 -2.43
C LEU A 127 0.70 17.63 -3.27
N ILE A 128 -0.34 17.64 -4.09
CA ILE A 128 -0.71 16.50 -4.93
C ILE A 128 0.01 16.60 -6.28
N GLN A 129 1.04 15.78 -6.46
CA GLN A 129 1.66 15.53 -7.76
C GLN A 129 1.07 14.26 -8.36
N THR A 130 0.14 14.40 -9.31
CA THR A 130 -0.50 13.26 -9.97
C THR A 130 0.47 12.59 -10.94
N LEU A 131 0.46 11.26 -10.95
CA LEU A 131 1.22 10.44 -11.88
C LEU A 131 0.24 9.68 -12.79
N ALA A 132 0.66 9.45 -14.04
CA ALA A 132 -0.11 8.64 -14.97
C ALA A 132 -0.09 7.17 -14.54
N TYR A 133 -1.20 6.47 -14.81
CA TYR A 133 -1.33 5.03 -14.66
C TYR A 133 -1.39 4.40 -16.06
N PRO A 134 -0.74 3.24 -16.33
CA PRO A 134 0.08 2.41 -15.44
C PRO A 134 1.39 3.09 -15.01
N LEU A 135 1.94 2.68 -13.86
CA LEU A 135 3.08 3.35 -13.24
C LEU A 135 4.32 3.28 -14.13
N LYS A 136 5.05 4.39 -14.26
CA LYS A 136 6.36 4.43 -14.93
C LYS A 136 7.41 4.91 -13.94
N MET A 137 8.11 3.96 -13.34
CA MET A 137 9.11 4.21 -12.32
C MET A 137 10.46 4.43 -13.00
N LYS A 138 11.06 5.60 -12.83
CA LYS A 138 12.40 5.92 -13.34
C LYS A 138 13.40 5.91 -12.19
N SER A 139 14.63 5.47 -12.48
CA SER A 139 15.74 5.60 -11.53
C SER A 139 16.12 7.07 -11.37
N ARG A 140 16.42 7.48 -10.14
CA ARG A 140 16.96 8.82 -9.84
C ARG A 140 18.48 8.85 -10.02
N GLY A 141 19.14 7.71 -9.89
CA GLY A 141 20.60 7.57 -9.96
C GLY A 141 21.11 6.37 -9.16
N PRO A 142 22.44 6.15 -9.15
CA PRO A 142 23.05 5.12 -8.32
C PRO A 142 22.90 5.45 -6.82
N PHE A 143 22.76 4.41 -6.00
CA PHE A 143 22.67 4.56 -4.55
C PHE A 143 24.06 4.80 -3.95
N GLN A 144 24.25 5.92 -3.26
CA GLN A 144 25.53 6.27 -2.61
C GLN A 144 25.52 5.80 -1.16
N TYR A 145 25.93 4.56 -0.93
CA TYR A 145 26.04 4.01 0.43
C TYR A 145 27.17 4.62 1.25
N PHE A 146 28.23 5.04 0.57
CA PHE A 146 29.45 5.53 1.22
C PHE A 146 29.53 7.04 1.11
N GLN A 147 29.76 7.69 2.24
CA GLN A 147 30.18 9.08 2.26
C GLN A 147 31.67 9.15 1.93
N VAL A 148 32.03 10.05 1.01
CA VAL A 148 33.43 10.33 0.70
C VAL A 148 34.06 11.01 1.92
N ARG A 149 35.21 10.50 2.38
CA ARG A 149 35.95 11.11 3.48
C ARG A 149 36.40 12.51 3.08
N GLU A 150 36.28 13.46 4.00
CA GLU A 150 36.86 14.78 3.83
C GLU A 150 38.38 14.62 3.66
N THR A 151 38.86 15.02 2.50
CA THR A 151 40.29 15.08 2.23
C THR A 151 40.82 16.41 2.73
N TRP A 152 42.08 16.47 3.14
CA TRP A 152 42.72 17.75 3.42
C TRP A 152 42.81 18.55 2.11
N ARG A 153 41.90 19.49 1.93
CA ARG A 153 41.90 20.42 0.80
C ARG A 153 42.51 21.73 1.26
N ILE A 154 43.55 22.19 0.55
CA ILE A 154 44.19 23.49 0.82
C ILE A 154 43.16 24.63 0.70
N THR A 155 42.15 24.47 -0.17
CA THR A 155 41.02 25.41 -0.30
C THR A 155 40.18 25.52 0.96
N ASP A 156 40.02 24.43 1.71
CA ASP A 156 39.19 24.39 2.91
C ASP A 156 39.91 25.06 4.09
N PHE A 157 41.25 25.08 4.09
CA PHE A 157 42.04 25.91 5.00
C PHE A 157 41.90 27.42 4.70
N LEU A 158 41.92 27.81 3.42
CA LEU A 158 41.78 29.21 3.00
C LEU A 158 40.36 29.76 3.21
N MET A 159 39.33 28.94 2.98
CA MET A 159 37.92 29.33 3.16
C MET A 159 37.43 29.20 4.61
N ASN A 160 38.28 28.74 5.53
CA ASN A 160 37.97 28.72 6.94
C ASN A 160 38.22 30.11 7.55
N PRO A 161 37.17 30.82 8.03
CA PRO A 161 37.31 32.18 8.57
C PRO A 161 38.28 32.23 9.76
N MET A 162 38.43 31.14 10.52
CA MET A 162 39.41 31.05 11.59
C MET A 162 40.86 31.01 11.07
N GLY A 163 41.11 30.32 9.96
CA GLY A 163 42.44 30.26 9.33
C GLY A 163 42.85 31.57 8.67
N LEU A 164 41.89 32.25 8.03
CA LEU A 164 42.13 33.55 7.40
C LEU A 164 42.51 34.63 8.44
N MET A 165 41.89 34.61 9.62
CA MET A 165 42.18 35.54 10.72
C MET A 165 43.58 35.36 11.33
N MET A 166 44.21 34.19 11.17
CA MET A 166 45.57 33.93 11.66
C MET A 166 46.65 34.41 10.68
N VAL A 167 46.33 34.47 9.39
CA VAL A 167 47.29 34.79 8.31
C VAL A 167 47.21 36.26 7.87
N VAL A 168 46.09 36.93 8.08
CA VAL A 168 45.94 38.38 7.85
C VAL A 168 46.39 39.13 9.12
N PRO A 169 47.55 39.82 9.13
CA PRO A 169 47.97 40.66 10.26
C PRO A 169 47.13 41.93 10.39
#